data_AF-A0A9D6Q5Z0-F1
#
_entry.id   AF-A0A9D6Q5Z0-F1
#
_cell.length_a   1.000
_cell.length_b   1.000
_cell.length_c   1.000
_cell.angle_alpha   90.00
_cell.angle_beta   90.00
_cell.angle_gamma   90.00
#
_symmetry.space_group_name_H-M   'P 1'
#
loop_
_entity.id
_entity.type
_entity.pdbx_description
1 polymer ?
#
loop_
_entity_poly.entity_id
_entity_poly.type
_entity_poly.pdbx_seq_one_letter_code
_entity_poly.pdbx_strand_id
1 'polypeptide(L)'
;MDLSPKEIKRLYAAIRSEFSDLPIQNARNIAAAAGIDMTRLPVGQAAQKRAAVLPAIDLAFGELDAKAQVTALCILAERVVKQNPEIAARVQEVLSRHGFQFLDGTFVPVALLDARESHYLPPSSASEIAKATARLVDGDESGAITAACGAVDLATQSAYHSLDLGDPGKVSFSAKVNTAFKRLCVFDDMEQAFVELGMSESDASSVVEDVRCATNRAAQALQTLRRSMGDVHGSKPALRSTAYDAIKWASAICALLDGKI
;
A
#
# COMPACT_ATOMS: atom_id res chain seq x y z
N MET A 1 -3.17 -1.23 16.15
CA MET A 1 -2.42 -0.56 15.09
C MET A 1 -1.12 -0.12 15.71
N ASP A 2 -0.01 -0.67 15.23
CA ASP A 2 1.29 -0.47 15.87
C ASP A 2 2.03 0.62 15.10
N LEU A 3 1.71 1.88 15.40
CA LEU A 3 2.54 3.01 14.95
C LEU A 3 3.80 3.03 15.80
N SER A 4 4.97 3.06 15.16
CA SER A 4 6.23 3.27 15.87
C SER A 4 6.26 4.66 16.51
N PRO A 5 7.05 4.87 17.58
CA PRO A 5 7.19 6.18 18.20
C PRO A 5 7.65 7.29 17.24
N LYS A 6 8.39 6.93 16.19
CA LYS A 6 8.81 7.87 15.14
C LYS A 6 7.65 8.27 14.23
N GLU A 7 6.79 7.32 13.86
CA GLU A 7 5.60 7.59 13.05
C GLU A 7 4.58 8.42 13.80
N ILE A 8 4.34 8.13 15.08
CA ILE A 8 3.45 8.93 15.94
C ILE A 8 3.89 10.40 15.92
N LYS A 9 5.18 10.68 16.13
CA LYS A 9 5.71 12.05 16.10
C LYS A 9 5.57 12.73 14.73
N ARG A 10 5.84 12.00 13.65
CA ARG A 10 5.72 12.52 12.27
C ARG A 10 4.28 12.86 11.92
N LEU A 11 3.36 11.93 12.17
CA LEU A 11 1.94 12.10 11.89
C LEU A 11 1.32 13.19 12.78
N TYR A 12 1.72 13.25 14.05
CA TYR A 12 1.32 14.34 14.93
C TYR A 12 1.75 15.69 14.37
N ALA A 13 3.02 15.85 13.99
CA ALA A 13 3.51 17.10 13.41
C ALA A 13 2.75 17.51 12.13
N ALA A 14 2.42 16.53 11.28
CA ALA A 14 1.64 16.73 10.06
C ALA A 14 0.20 17.20 10.33
N ILE A 15 -0.47 16.69 11.36
CA ILE A 15 -1.83 17.15 11.72
C ILE A 15 -1.77 18.47 12.47
N ARG A 16 -0.73 18.64 13.28
CA ARG A 16 -0.50 19.81 14.12
C ARG A 16 -0.17 21.06 13.30
N SER A 17 0.36 20.94 12.08
CA SER A 17 0.55 22.09 11.18
C SER A 17 -0.77 22.79 10.87
N GLU A 18 -1.85 22.02 10.68
CA GLU A 18 -3.16 22.53 10.31
C GLU A 18 -3.85 23.31 11.44
N PHE A 19 -3.39 23.16 12.69
CA PHE A 19 -3.91 23.92 13.82
C PHE A 19 -3.63 25.42 13.69
N SER A 20 -2.64 25.79 12.86
CA SER A 20 -2.30 27.19 12.58
C SER A 20 -3.45 27.95 11.92
N ASP A 21 -4.22 27.25 11.09
CA ASP A 21 -5.35 27.81 10.33
C ASP A 21 -6.66 27.80 11.13
N LEU A 22 -6.69 27.08 12.26
CA LEU A 22 -7.88 26.98 13.09
C LEU A 22 -8.02 28.16 14.07
N PRO A 23 -9.25 28.55 14.42
CA PRO A 23 -9.50 29.39 15.59
C PRO A 23 -8.91 28.74 16.85
N ILE A 24 -8.28 29.53 17.72
CA ILE A 24 -7.56 28.99 18.88
C ILE A 24 -8.47 28.20 19.84
N GLN A 25 -9.74 28.60 19.95
CA GLN A 25 -10.72 27.89 20.74
C GLN A 25 -11.06 26.51 20.12
N ASN A 26 -11.08 26.40 18.80
CA ASN A 26 -11.28 25.12 18.11
C ASN A 26 -10.09 24.19 18.35
N ALA A 27 -8.85 24.69 18.23
CA ALA A 27 -7.65 23.91 18.54
C ALA A 27 -7.68 23.35 19.97
N ARG A 28 -8.10 24.17 20.95
CA ARG A 28 -8.28 23.75 22.35
C ARG A 28 -9.37 22.69 22.52
N ASN A 29 -10.52 22.87 21.86
CA ASN A 29 -11.61 21.91 21.93
C ASN A 29 -11.25 20.55 21.29
N ILE A 30 -10.50 20.58 20.18
CA ILE A 30 -10.00 19.38 19.51
C ILE A 30 -8.98 18.67 20.40
N ALA A 31 -8.04 19.40 21.00
CA ALA A 31 -7.07 18.84 21.96
C ALA A 31 -7.78 18.20 23.16
N ALA A 32 -8.77 18.87 23.75
CA ALA A 32 -9.58 18.33 24.84
C ALA A 32 -10.26 17.01 24.44
N ALA A 33 -10.87 16.96 23.25
CA ALA A 33 -11.53 15.77 22.75
C ALA A 33 -10.56 14.60 22.55
N ALA A 34 -9.31 14.88 22.21
CA ALA A 34 -8.24 13.88 22.07
C ALA A 34 -7.66 13.39 23.40
N GLY A 35 -8.20 13.84 24.55
CA GLY A 35 -7.74 13.42 25.86
C GLY A 35 -6.52 14.20 26.38
N ILE A 36 -6.19 15.34 25.77
CA ILE A 36 -5.14 16.23 26.28
C ILE A 36 -5.66 16.97 27.52
N ASP A 37 -4.88 16.92 28.60
CA ASP A 37 -5.24 17.55 29.86
C ASP A 37 -5.27 19.09 29.75
N MET A 38 -6.48 19.63 29.78
CA MET A 38 -6.74 21.06 29.64
C MET A 38 -6.24 21.89 30.82
N THR A 39 -5.98 21.28 31.98
CA THR A 39 -5.42 21.98 33.15
C THR A 39 -3.96 22.39 32.92
N ARG A 40 -3.28 21.75 31.98
CA ARG A 40 -1.89 22.04 31.60
C ARG A 40 -1.76 23.14 30.54
N LEU A 41 -2.89 23.63 30.02
CA LEU A 41 -2.92 24.68 29.02
C LEU A 41 -2.99 26.08 29.65
N PRO A 42 -2.46 27.11 28.98
CA PRO A 42 -2.55 28.48 29.46
C PRO A 42 -4.01 28.93 29.68
N VAL A 43 -4.22 29.72 30.73
CA VAL A 43 -5.51 30.30 31.11
C VAL A 43 -5.52 31.84 30.96
N GLY A 44 -6.70 32.45 31.02
CA GLY A 44 -6.85 33.91 30.92
C GLY A 44 -6.40 34.47 29.57
N GLN A 45 -5.71 35.61 29.57
CA GLN A 45 -5.24 36.26 28.33
C GLN A 45 -4.24 35.40 27.54
N ALA A 46 -3.49 34.51 28.21
CA ALA A 46 -2.56 33.61 27.54
C ALA A 46 -3.28 32.51 26.72
N ALA A 47 -4.50 32.12 27.13
CA ALA A 47 -5.34 31.15 26.42
C ALA A 47 -5.79 31.64 25.02
N GLN A 48 -5.69 32.94 24.76
CA GLN A 48 -6.03 33.56 23.48
C GLN A 48 -4.81 33.68 22.54
N LYS A 49 -3.59 33.38 23.02
CA LYS A 49 -2.35 33.51 22.24
C LYS A 49 -1.91 32.16 21.69
N ARG A 50 -1.87 32.03 20.35
CA ARG A 50 -1.41 30.78 19.69
C ARG A 50 -0.01 30.37 20.15
N ALA A 51 0.90 31.32 20.24
CA ALA A 51 2.28 31.09 20.70
C ALA A 51 2.39 30.53 22.13
N ALA A 52 1.34 30.66 22.96
CA ALA A 52 1.29 30.06 24.29
C ALA A 52 0.56 28.71 24.29
N VAL A 53 -0.57 28.62 23.58
CA VAL A 53 -1.43 27.42 23.59
C VAL A 53 -0.83 26.27 22.79
N LEU A 54 -0.32 26.56 21.59
CA LEU A 54 0.12 25.55 20.64
C LEU A 54 1.32 24.73 21.16
N PRO A 55 2.38 25.34 21.72
CA PRO A 55 3.46 24.58 22.36
C PRO A 55 3.02 23.81 23.61
N ALA A 56 2.03 24.31 24.35
CA ALA A 56 1.51 23.61 25.53
C ALA A 56 0.73 22.35 25.13
N ILE A 57 0.00 22.37 24.01
CA ILE A 57 -0.60 21.16 23.41
C ILE A 57 0.50 20.17 23.01
N ASP A 58 1.58 20.64 22.38
CA ASP A 58 2.71 19.79 21.96
C ASP A 58 3.38 19.08 23.14
N LEU A 59 3.60 19.83 24.24
CA LEU A 59 4.14 19.27 25.48
C LEU A 59 3.20 18.22 26.08
N ALA A 60 1.92 18.55 26.22
CA ALA A 60 0.93 17.68 26.84
C ALA A 60 0.71 16.39 26.03
N PHE A 61 0.74 16.45 24.70
CA PHE A 61 0.73 15.26 23.84
C PHE A 61 1.98 14.39 24.04
N GLY A 62 3.15 15.02 24.18
CA GLY A 62 4.43 14.34 24.41
C GLY A 62 4.51 13.57 25.73
N GLU A 63 3.73 13.95 26.73
CA GLU A 63 3.67 13.31 28.05
C GLU A 63 2.70 12.12 28.13
N LEU A 64 1.85 11.93 27.11
CA LEU A 64 0.98 10.76 27.00
C LEU A 64 1.80 9.49 26.79
N ASP A 65 1.33 8.36 27.31
CA ASP A 65 1.90 7.06 26.97
C ASP A 65 1.65 6.71 25.50
N ALA A 66 2.39 5.74 24.96
CA ALA A 66 2.33 5.40 23.55
C ALA A 66 0.92 5.00 23.07
N LYS A 67 0.14 4.31 23.90
CA LYS A 67 -1.23 3.90 23.55
C LYS A 67 -2.16 5.12 23.52
N ALA A 68 -2.05 5.99 24.51
CA ALA A 68 -2.79 7.23 24.58
C ALA A 68 -2.42 8.19 23.45
N GLN A 69 -1.15 8.24 23.02
CA GLN A 69 -0.71 9.05 21.87
C GLN A 69 -1.37 8.60 20.57
N VAL A 70 -1.46 7.28 20.32
CA VAL A 70 -2.14 6.75 19.13
C VAL A 70 -3.63 7.11 19.15
N THR A 71 -4.31 6.92 20.29
CA THR A 71 -5.72 7.29 20.43
C THR A 71 -5.94 8.78 20.23
N ALA A 72 -5.12 9.62 20.87
CA ALA A 72 -5.19 11.06 20.72
C ALA A 72 -4.99 11.46 19.26
N LEU A 73 -3.96 10.92 18.60
CA LEU A 73 -3.65 11.20 17.20
C LEU A 73 -4.83 10.89 16.25
N CYS A 74 -5.52 9.75 16.43
CA CYS A 74 -6.70 9.43 15.63
C CYS A 74 -7.84 10.43 15.84
N ILE A 75 -8.10 10.82 17.10
CA ILE A 75 -9.16 11.80 17.42
C ILE A 75 -8.81 13.18 16.85
N LEU A 76 -7.54 13.60 16.94
CA LEU A 76 -7.07 14.86 16.36
C LEU A 76 -7.32 14.86 14.84
N ALA A 77 -6.88 13.83 14.12
CA ALA A 77 -7.10 13.70 12.67
C ALA A 77 -8.59 13.69 12.32
N GLU A 78 -9.39 12.89 13.01
CA GLU A 78 -10.83 12.79 12.75
C GLU A 78 -11.53 14.14 12.91
N ARG A 79 -11.22 14.87 13.98
CA ARG A 79 -11.83 16.18 14.24
C ARG A 79 -11.39 17.25 13.25
N VAL A 80 -10.13 17.24 12.84
CA VAL A 80 -9.61 18.17 11.83
C VAL A 80 -10.24 17.88 10.46
N VAL A 81 -10.29 16.61 10.06
CA VAL A 81 -10.85 16.17 8.77
C VAL A 81 -12.37 16.40 8.70
N LYS A 82 -13.11 16.14 9.79
CA LYS A 82 -14.58 16.31 9.80
C LYS A 82 -15.05 17.77 9.79
N GLN A 83 -14.24 18.70 10.29
CA GLN A 83 -14.69 20.09 10.45
C GLN A 83 -14.58 20.93 9.17
N ASN A 84 -13.68 20.60 8.25
CA ASN A 84 -13.49 21.38 7.03
C ASN A 84 -12.97 20.52 5.87
N PRO A 85 -13.73 20.37 4.76
CA PRO A 85 -13.31 19.62 3.57
C PRO A 85 -12.00 20.11 2.93
N GLU A 86 -11.70 21.41 3.00
CA GLU A 86 -10.45 21.96 2.46
C GLU A 86 -9.24 21.57 3.32
N ILE A 87 -9.42 21.57 4.65
CA ILE A 87 -8.38 21.12 5.58
C ILE A 87 -8.22 19.60 5.46
N ALA A 88 -9.31 18.86 5.27
CA ALA A 88 -9.25 17.42 5.00
C ALA A 88 -8.36 17.09 3.79
N ALA A 89 -8.52 17.82 2.68
CA ALA A 89 -7.69 17.62 1.50
C ALA A 89 -6.20 17.89 1.79
N ARG A 90 -5.87 18.97 2.51
CA ARG A 90 -4.49 19.29 2.90
C ARG A 90 -3.90 18.25 3.86
N VAL A 91 -4.66 17.81 4.86
CA VAL A 91 -4.24 16.73 5.78
C VAL A 91 -3.93 15.47 4.99
N GLN A 92 -4.79 15.05 4.07
CA GLN A 92 -4.53 13.86 3.25
C GLN A 92 -3.27 14.05 2.37
N GLU A 93 -3.07 15.23 1.79
CA GLU A 93 -1.86 15.54 1.02
C GLU A 93 -0.59 15.41 1.88
N VAL A 94 -0.56 16.03 3.06
CA VAL A 94 0.61 15.98 3.96
C VAL A 94 0.85 14.56 4.48
N LEU A 95 -0.21 13.86 4.90
CA LEU A 95 -0.10 12.47 5.35
C LEU A 95 0.44 11.57 4.23
N SER A 96 -0.02 11.75 2.99
CA SER A 96 0.41 10.92 1.86
C SER A 96 1.90 11.06 1.56
N ARG A 97 2.46 12.27 1.71
CA ARG A 97 3.92 12.52 1.62
C ARG A 97 4.71 11.84 2.73
N HIS A 98 4.07 11.58 3.87
CA HIS A 98 4.63 10.78 4.95
C HIS A 98 4.35 9.28 4.80
N GLY A 99 3.70 8.87 3.70
CA GLY A 99 3.36 7.48 3.41
C GLY A 99 2.12 6.99 4.16
N PHE A 100 1.20 7.87 4.58
CA PHE A 100 -0.04 7.52 5.28
C PHE A 100 -1.27 8.21 4.67
N GLN A 101 -2.44 7.60 4.85
CA GLN A 101 -3.76 8.15 4.61
C GLN A 101 -4.57 8.02 5.89
N PHE A 102 -5.56 8.89 6.08
CA PHE A 102 -6.50 8.75 7.19
C PHE A 102 -7.87 8.32 6.67
N LEU A 103 -8.26 7.09 6.96
CA LEU A 103 -9.50 6.46 6.49
C LEU A 103 -10.26 5.89 7.68
N ASP A 104 -11.55 6.18 7.78
CA ASP A 104 -12.46 5.64 8.80
C ASP A 104 -11.88 5.66 10.23
N GLY A 105 -11.34 6.82 10.63
CA GLY A 105 -10.80 7.03 11.97
C GLY A 105 -9.40 6.45 12.21
N THR A 106 -8.72 5.96 11.17
CA THR A 106 -7.50 5.17 11.29
C THR A 106 -6.42 5.57 10.27
N PHE A 107 -5.14 5.55 10.65
CA PHE A 107 -4.02 5.84 9.75
C PHE A 107 -3.59 4.60 8.95
N VAL A 108 -3.83 4.61 7.66
CA VAL A 108 -3.44 3.52 6.76
C VAL A 108 -2.20 3.96 5.99
N PRO A 109 -1.02 3.33 6.18
CA PRO A 109 0.10 3.57 5.30
C PRO A 109 -0.31 3.50 3.82
N VAL A 110 0.05 4.49 3.00
CA VAL A 110 -0.22 4.50 1.54
C VAL A 110 0.46 3.31 0.86
N ALA A 111 1.58 2.85 1.44
CA ALA A 111 2.28 1.64 1.04
C ALA A 111 1.66 0.32 1.57
N LEU A 112 0.53 0.33 2.29
CA LEU A 112 -0.03 -0.91 2.89
C LEU A 112 -0.66 -1.88 1.89
N LEU A 113 -0.87 -1.51 0.62
CA LEU A 113 -1.12 -2.54 -0.40
C LEU A 113 0.14 -3.39 -0.55
N ASP A 114 1.30 -2.76 -0.71
CA ASP A 114 2.58 -3.42 -0.90
C ASP A 114 3.13 -4.14 0.36
N ALA A 115 3.10 -3.52 1.54
CA ALA A 115 3.64 -4.16 2.75
C ALA A 115 2.85 -5.43 3.16
N ARG A 116 1.51 -5.44 2.97
CA ARG A 116 0.70 -6.64 3.23
C ARG A 116 0.89 -7.70 2.16
N GLU A 117 0.97 -7.29 0.89
CA GLU A 117 1.22 -8.18 -0.23
C GLU A 117 2.63 -8.81 -0.13
N SER A 118 3.62 -8.10 0.42
CA SER A 118 5.01 -8.59 0.54
C SER A 118 5.16 -9.92 1.30
N HIS A 119 4.22 -10.25 2.21
CA HIS A 119 4.21 -11.51 2.94
C HIS A 119 3.81 -12.72 2.09
N TYR A 120 3.20 -12.47 0.94
CA TYR A 120 2.74 -13.49 -0.01
C TYR A 120 3.52 -13.43 -1.32
N LEU A 121 4.69 -12.78 -1.33
CA LEU A 121 5.46 -12.53 -2.54
C LEU A 121 6.92 -12.92 -2.34
N PRO A 122 7.58 -13.48 -3.38
CA PRO A 122 9.03 -13.60 -3.40
C PRO A 122 9.69 -12.24 -3.11
N PRO A 123 10.76 -12.17 -2.29
CA PRO A 123 11.32 -10.87 -1.85
C PRO A 123 11.73 -9.94 -2.99
N SER A 124 12.26 -10.50 -4.09
CA SER A 124 12.64 -9.75 -5.28
C SER A 124 11.43 -9.18 -6.02
N SER A 125 10.32 -9.92 -6.07
CA SER A 125 9.05 -9.46 -6.65
C SER A 125 8.38 -8.41 -5.77
N ALA A 126 8.38 -8.58 -4.45
CA ALA A 126 7.82 -7.60 -3.51
C ALA A 126 8.45 -6.21 -3.71
N SER A 127 9.78 -6.13 -3.83
CA SER A 127 10.46 -4.85 -4.06
C SER A 127 10.06 -4.17 -5.38
N GLU A 128 9.78 -4.92 -6.45
CA GLU A 128 9.32 -4.32 -7.72
C GLU A 128 7.83 -3.95 -7.68
N ILE A 129 6.99 -4.67 -6.95
CA ILE A 129 5.58 -4.29 -6.69
C ILE A 129 5.52 -3.00 -5.87
N ALA A 130 6.37 -2.84 -4.86
CA ALA A 130 6.54 -1.61 -4.09
C ALA A 130 6.83 -0.41 -4.99
N LYS A 131 7.83 -0.58 -5.86
CA LYS A 131 8.26 0.42 -6.82
C LYS A 131 7.18 0.73 -7.85
N ALA A 132 6.45 -0.27 -8.33
CA ALA A 132 5.33 -0.07 -9.25
C ALA A 132 4.22 0.76 -8.60
N THR A 133 3.92 0.48 -7.34
CA THR A 133 2.93 1.23 -6.55
C THR A 133 3.39 2.67 -6.30
N ALA A 134 4.66 2.89 -5.93
CA ALA A 134 5.22 4.23 -5.76
C ALA A 134 5.11 5.06 -7.04
N ARG A 135 5.48 4.47 -8.20
CA ARG A 135 5.35 5.13 -9.51
C ARG A 135 3.92 5.49 -9.85
N LEU A 136 2.96 4.61 -9.57
CA LEU A 136 1.55 4.91 -9.78
C LEU A 136 1.07 6.07 -8.90
N VAL A 137 1.52 6.13 -7.64
CA VAL A 137 1.23 7.25 -6.73
C VAL A 137 1.79 8.55 -7.27
N ASP A 138 3.01 8.51 -7.82
CA ASP A 138 3.71 9.68 -8.40
C ASP A 138 3.17 10.12 -9.78
N GLY A 139 2.19 9.39 -10.35
CA GLY A 139 1.65 9.69 -11.68
C GLY A 139 2.54 9.23 -12.84
N ASP A 140 3.39 8.23 -12.61
CA ASP A 140 4.18 7.53 -13.62
C ASP A 140 3.50 6.19 -13.95
N GLU A 141 2.37 6.24 -14.65
CA GLU A 141 1.61 5.04 -15.02
C GLU A 141 2.40 4.07 -15.90
N SER A 142 3.17 4.58 -16.87
CA SER A 142 4.00 3.77 -17.76
C SER A 142 5.12 3.06 -16.99
N GLY A 143 5.81 3.78 -16.10
CA GLY A 143 6.82 3.20 -15.25
C GLY A 143 6.24 2.23 -14.23
N ALA A 144 5.01 2.43 -13.76
CA ALA A 144 4.29 1.49 -12.90
C ALA A 144 4.03 0.16 -13.62
N ILE A 145 3.51 0.18 -14.85
CA ILE A 145 3.31 -1.03 -15.68
C ILE A 145 4.64 -1.78 -15.89
N THR A 146 5.71 -1.04 -16.19
CA THR A 146 7.03 -1.65 -16.41
C THR A 146 7.60 -2.30 -15.15
N ALA A 147 7.47 -1.66 -13.99
CA ALA A 147 7.88 -2.24 -12.72
C ALA A 147 7.03 -3.47 -12.33
N ALA A 148 5.72 -3.42 -12.54
CA ALA A 148 4.82 -4.57 -12.30
C ALA A 148 5.22 -5.79 -13.17
N CYS A 149 5.52 -5.57 -14.46
CA CYS A 149 6.03 -6.65 -15.31
C CYS A 149 7.42 -7.12 -14.87
N GLY A 150 8.26 -6.22 -14.36
CA GLY A 150 9.56 -6.53 -13.78
C GLY A 150 9.47 -7.48 -12.59
N ALA A 151 8.47 -7.33 -11.73
CA ALA A 151 8.24 -8.24 -10.60
C ALA A 151 8.02 -9.69 -11.06
N VAL A 152 7.20 -9.89 -12.10
CA VAL A 152 6.95 -11.21 -12.69
C VAL A 152 8.18 -11.74 -13.44
N ASP A 153 8.92 -10.85 -14.11
CA ASP A 153 10.17 -11.22 -14.79
C ASP A 153 11.18 -11.78 -13.78
N LEU A 154 11.36 -11.12 -12.63
CA LEU A 154 12.28 -11.58 -11.58
C LEU A 154 11.87 -12.93 -11.00
N ALA A 155 10.58 -13.11 -10.67
CA ALA A 155 10.09 -14.38 -10.15
C ALA A 155 10.32 -15.54 -11.15
N THR A 156 9.95 -15.31 -12.41
CA THR A 156 10.11 -16.33 -13.46
C THR A 156 11.57 -16.57 -13.83
N GLN A 157 12.43 -15.56 -13.76
CA GLN A 157 13.88 -15.75 -13.93
C GLN A 157 14.46 -16.62 -12.81
N SER A 158 14.03 -16.42 -11.55
CA SER A 158 14.43 -17.29 -10.44
C SER A 158 14.01 -18.74 -10.68
N ALA A 159 12.77 -18.96 -11.15
CA ALA A 159 12.28 -20.29 -11.51
C ALA A 159 13.10 -20.92 -12.65
N TYR A 160 13.41 -20.15 -13.70
CA TYR A 160 14.20 -20.65 -14.84
C TYR A 160 15.63 -21.03 -14.44
N HIS A 161 16.24 -20.22 -13.58
CA HIS A 161 17.59 -20.48 -13.08
C HIS A 161 17.62 -21.70 -12.14
N SER A 162 16.68 -21.80 -11.19
CA SER A 162 16.62 -22.90 -10.23
C SER A 162 16.27 -24.25 -10.86
N LEU A 163 15.50 -24.25 -11.95
CA LEU A 163 15.01 -25.46 -12.64
C LEU A 163 15.72 -25.79 -13.96
N ASP A 164 16.74 -25.02 -14.34
CA ASP A 164 17.49 -25.14 -15.60
C ASP A 164 16.57 -25.21 -16.85
N LEU A 165 15.69 -24.22 -17.00
CA LEU A 165 14.67 -24.19 -18.07
C LEU A 165 15.14 -23.48 -19.35
N GLY A 166 16.43 -23.18 -19.44
CA GLY A 166 17.03 -22.43 -20.55
C GLY A 166 16.91 -20.91 -20.39
N ASP A 167 16.88 -20.18 -21.51
CA ASP A 167 16.94 -18.71 -21.52
C ASP A 167 15.53 -18.08 -21.51
N PRO A 168 15.12 -17.43 -20.40
CA PRO A 168 13.80 -16.78 -20.31
C PRO A 168 13.63 -15.58 -21.25
N GLY A 169 14.71 -15.02 -21.81
CA GLY A 169 14.66 -13.91 -22.76
C GLY A 169 14.26 -14.31 -24.19
N LYS A 170 14.26 -15.62 -24.51
CA LYS A 170 13.94 -16.15 -25.85
C LYS A 170 12.49 -16.60 -26.01
N VAL A 171 11.68 -16.48 -24.96
CA VAL A 171 10.27 -16.87 -24.95
C VAL A 171 9.39 -15.66 -24.64
N SER A 172 8.11 -15.73 -25.05
CA SER A 172 7.16 -14.67 -24.72
C SER A 172 6.92 -14.61 -23.21
N PHE A 173 6.52 -13.43 -22.72
CA PHE A 173 6.21 -13.22 -21.30
C PHE A 173 5.19 -14.23 -20.76
N SER A 174 4.08 -14.45 -21.48
CA SER A 174 3.07 -15.45 -21.12
C SER A 174 3.61 -16.89 -21.18
N ALA A 175 4.39 -17.24 -22.21
CA ALA A 175 4.98 -18.59 -22.31
C ALA A 175 5.95 -18.88 -21.16
N LYS A 176 6.71 -17.86 -20.74
CA LYS A 176 7.62 -17.94 -19.60
C LYS A 176 6.89 -18.24 -18.29
N VAL A 177 5.82 -17.49 -18.00
CA VAL A 177 4.97 -17.73 -16.82
C VAL A 177 4.42 -19.16 -16.84
N ASN A 178 3.82 -19.57 -17.97
CA ASN A 178 3.23 -20.92 -18.09
C ASN A 178 4.26 -22.04 -17.91
N THR A 179 5.47 -21.86 -18.44
CA THR A 179 6.56 -22.84 -18.31
C THR A 179 7.01 -22.97 -16.86
N ALA A 180 7.22 -21.84 -16.17
CA ALA A 180 7.60 -21.84 -14.76
C ALA A 180 6.52 -22.52 -13.89
N PHE A 181 5.26 -22.14 -14.07
CA PHE A 181 4.14 -22.68 -13.29
C PHE A 181 3.96 -24.18 -13.48
N LYS A 182 4.07 -24.65 -14.72
CA LYS A 182 4.00 -26.08 -15.04
C LYS A 182 5.14 -26.86 -14.38
N ARG A 183 6.36 -26.32 -14.40
CA ARG A 183 7.54 -27.02 -13.86
C ARG A 183 7.61 -26.99 -12.34
N LEU A 184 6.97 -26.01 -11.70
CA LEU A 184 6.81 -25.89 -10.24
C LEU A 184 5.53 -26.55 -9.72
N CYS A 185 4.78 -27.27 -10.57
CA CYS A 185 3.52 -27.93 -10.23
C CYS A 185 2.53 -27.03 -9.47
N VAL A 186 2.49 -25.72 -9.80
CA VAL A 186 1.75 -24.70 -9.02
C VAL A 186 0.28 -25.07 -8.87
N PHE A 187 -0.36 -25.45 -9.99
CA PHE A 187 -1.78 -25.76 -10.01
C PHE A 187 -2.08 -27.17 -9.48
N ASP A 188 -1.18 -28.12 -9.70
CA ASP A 188 -1.36 -29.49 -9.20
C ASP A 188 -1.30 -29.51 -7.66
N ASP A 189 -0.34 -28.78 -7.09
CA ASP A 189 -0.21 -28.63 -5.63
C ASP A 189 -1.40 -27.86 -5.02
N MET A 190 -1.94 -26.88 -5.75
CA MET A 190 -3.13 -26.14 -5.31
C MET A 190 -4.38 -27.04 -5.28
N GLU A 191 -4.57 -27.87 -6.31
CA GLU A 191 -5.68 -28.83 -6.38
C GLU A 191 -5.60 -29.84 -5.23
N GLN A 192 -4.40 -30.40 -5.01
CA GLN A 192 -4.14 -31.31 -3.90
C GLN A 192 -4.42 -30.65 -2.54
N ALA A 193 -3.98 -29.41 -2.34
CA ALA A 193 -4.23 -28.68 -1.10
C ALA A 193 -5.72 -28.43 -0.85
N PHE A 194 -6.51 -28.12 -1.88
CA PHE A 194 -7.97 -27.98 -1.73
C PHE A 194 -8.64 -29.30 -1.36
N VAL A 195 -8.24 -30.40 -1.99
CA VAL A 195 -8.75 -31.74 -1.67
C VAL A 195 -8.42 -32.13 -0.23
N GLU A 196 -7.19 -31.85 0.23
CA GLU A 196 -6.76 -32.10 1.62
C GLU A 196 -7.54 -31.28 2.65
N LEU A 197 -8.01 -30.09 2.27
CA LEU A 197 -8.90 -29.26 3.09
C LEU A 197 -10.37 -29.73 3.08
N GLY A 198 -10.68 -30.81 2.37
CA GLY A 198 -12.01 -31.42 2.30
C GLY A 198 -12.90 -30.88 1.18
N MET A 199 -12.33 -30.15 0.21
CA MET A 199 -13.04 -29.81 -1.03
C MET A 199 -13.24 -31.08 -1.87
N SER A 200 -14.37 -31.18 -2.59
CA SER A 200 -14.57 -32.29 -3.53
C SER A 200 -13.57 -32.20 -4.67
N GLU A 201 -13.14 -33.35 -5.22
CA GLU A 201 -12.21 -33.39 -6.36
C GLU A 201 -12.74 -32.58 -7.56
N SER A 202 -14.05 -32.66 -7.83
CA SER A 202 -14.66 -31.91 -8.93
C SER A 202 -14.63 -30.40 -8.71
N ASP A 203 -14.89 -29.93 -7.48
CA ASP A 203 -14.86 -28.49 -7.18
C ASP A 203 -13.41 -27.97 -7.17
N ALA A 204 -12.48 -28.73 -6.59
CA ALA A 204 -11.06 -28.38 -6.57
C ALA A 204 -10.51 -28.22 -7.99
N SER A 205 -10.77 -29.20 -8.86
CA SER A 205 -10.35 -29.17 -10.26
C SER A 205 -10.96 -27.98 -11.01
N SER A 206 -12.26 -27.69 -10.81
CA SER A 206 -12.93 -26.56 -11.43
C SER A 206 -12.34 -25.21 -11.00
N VAL A 207 -12.13 -25.01 -9.69
CA VAL A 207 -11.56 -23.75 -9.15
C VAL A 207 -10.12 -23.56 -9.65
N VAL A 208 -9.31 -24.62 -9.64
CA VAL A 208 -7.92 -24.54 -10.09
C VAL A 208 -7.83 -24.23 -11.58
N GLU A 209 -8.72 -24.80 -12.41
CA GLU A 209 -8.78 -24.45 -13.83
C GLU A 209 -9.17 -22.98 -14.05
N ASP A 210 -10.12 -22.45 -13.28
CA ASP A 210 -10.49 -21.03 -13.35
C ASP A 210 -9.31 -20.12 -12.95
N VAL A 211 -8.59 -20.46 -11.89
CA VAL A 211 -7.38 -19.73 -11.45
C VAL A 211 -6.29 -19.80 -12.51
N ARG A 212 -6.07 -20.96 -13.13
CA ARG A 212 -5.12 -21.17 -14.23
C ARG A 212 -5.48 -20.30 -15.44
N CYS A 213 -6.74 -20.31 -15.85
CA CYS A 213 -7.26 -19.48 -16.93
C CYS A 213 -7.10 -17.99 -16.64
N ALA A 214 -7.44 -17.54 -15.43
CA ALA A 214 -7.29 -16.16 -15.00
C ALA A 214 -5.82 -15.70 -15.02
N THR A 215 -4.91 -16.53 -14.49
CA THR A 215 -3.46 -16.27 -14.47
C THR A 215 -2.90 -16.14 -15.89
N ASN A 216 -3.29 -17.04 -16.79
CA ASN A 216 -2.86 -17.00 -18.19
C ASN A 216 -3.34 -15.72 -18.90
N ARG A 217 -4.61 -15.33 -18.71
CA ARG A 217 -5.17 -14.10 -19.29
C ARG A 217 -4.50 -12.86 -18.70
N ALA A 218 -4.22 -12.85 -17.39
CA ALA A 218 -3.49 -11.79 -16.72
C ALA A 218 -2.07 -11.61 -17.29
N ALA A 219 -1.33 -12.71 -17.48
CA ALA A 219 0.01 -12.67 -18.09
C ALA A 219 -0.02 -12.13 -19.53
N GLN A 220 -1.02 -12.50 -20.33
CA GLN A 220 -1.21 -11.97 -21.68
C GLN A 220 -1.57 -10.47 -21.68
N ALA A 221 -2.43 -10.04 -20.74
CA ALA A 221 -2.79 -8.64 -20.57
C ALA A 221 -1.57 -7.80 -20.18
N LEU A 222 -0.79 -8.24 -19.19
CA LEU A 222 0.49 -7.60 -18.81
C LEU A 222 1.46 -7.49 -19.98
N GLN A 223 1.63 -8.56 -20.75
CA GLN A 223 2.48 -8.55 -21.94
C GLN A 223 2.03 -7.53 -23.00
N THR A 224 0.71 -7.31 -23.11
CA THR A 224 0.14 -6.34 -24.03
C THR A 224 0.30 -4.91 -23.50
N LEU A 225 -0.03 -4.68 -22.23
CA LEU A 225 0.13 -3.40 -21.55
C LEU A 225 1.59 -2.93 -21.57
N ARG A 226 2.54 -3.81 -21.23
CA ARG A 226 3.97 -3.49 -21.26
C ARG A 226 4.42 -2.97 -22.63
N ARG A 227 4.03 -3.68 -23.69
CA ARG A 227 4.41 -3.35 -25.07
C ARG A 227 3.77 -2.06 -25.56
N SER A 228 2.52 -1.81 -25.17
CA SER A 228 1.74 -0.69 -25.71
C SER A 228 1.86 0.58 -24.87
N MET A 229 2.10 0.46 -23.57
CA MET A 229 1.96 1.54 -22.58
C MET A 229 3.11 1.61 -21.56
N GLY A 230 3.99 0.61 -21.46
CA GLY A 230 5.06 0.56 -20.46
C GLY A 230 6.39 1.16 -20.90
N ASP A 231 6.65 1.25 -22.19
CA ASP A 231 7.88 1.82 -22.73
C ASP A 231 7.82 3.35 -22.69
N VAL A 232 8.95 4.01 -22.39
CA VAL A 232 9.10 5.48 -22.46
C VAL A 232 8.98 5.97 -23.92
N HIS A 233 9.12 5.05 -24.88
CA HIS A 233 8.80 5.23 -26.30
C HIS A 233 7.46 4.61 -26.72
N GLY A 234 6.65 4.18 -25.75
CA GLY A 234 5.33 3.60 -25.96
C GLY A 234 4.45 4.55 -26.75
N SER A 235 3.80 4.03 -27.78
CA SER A 235 2.99 4.85 -28.73
C SER A 235 1.79 5.55 -28.09
N LYS A 236 1.41 5.21 -26.85
CA LYS A 236 0.18 5.66 -26.20
C LYS A 236 0.38 5.93 -24.70
N PRO A 237 -0.29 6.97 -24.14
CA PRO A 237 -0.29 7.20 -22.71
C PRO A 237 -0.93 6.01 -21.98
N ALA A 238 -0.33 5.62 -20.85
CA ALA A 238 -0.86 4.58 -19.98
C ALA A 238 -2.10 5.07 -19.23
N LEU A 239 -3.13 4.24 -19.13
CA LEU A 239 -4.30 4.55 -18.31
C LEU A 239 -4.01 4.21 -16.85
N ARG A 240 -4.31 5.12 -15.94
CA ARG A 240 -4.11 4.93 -14.49
C ARG A 240 -4.78 3.68 -13.94
N SER A 241 -6.01 3.40 -14.37
CA SER A 241 -6.72 2.17 -14.00
C SER A 241 -5.98 0.92 -14.45
N THR A 242 -5.50 0.88 -15.70
CA THR A 242 -4.75 -0.27 -16.22
C THR A 242 -3.37 -0.43 -15.58
N ALA A 243 -2.74 0.66 -15.15
CA ALA A 243 -1.50 0.59 -14.38
C ALA A 243 -1.74 -0.01 -12.99
N TYR A 244 -2.84 0.35 -12.34
CA TYR A 244 -3.28 -0.31 -11.10
C TYR A 244 -3.58 -1.80 -11.32
N ASP A 245 -4.35 -2.14 -12.36
CA ASP A 245 -4.69 -3.54 -12.67
C ASP A 245 -3.42 -4.36 -12.97
N ALA A 246 -2.44 -3.77 -13.66
CA ALA A 246 -1.15 -4.40 -13.91
C ALA A 246 -0.41 -4.76 -12.62
N ILE A 247 -0.42 -3.88 -11.61
CA ILE A 247 0.16 -4.16 -10.29
C ILE A 247 -0.56 -5.34 -9.64
N LYS A 248 -1.90 -5.38 -9.70
CA LYS A 248 -2.69 -6.46 -9.07
C LYS A 248 -2.53 -7.80 -9.75
N TRP A 249 -2.51 -7.83 -11.08
CA TRP A 249 -2.23 -9.04 -11.83
C TRP A 249 -0.80 -9.54 -11.61
N ALA A 250 0.19 -8.64 -11.60
CA ALA A 250 1.57 -9.02 -11.32
C ALA A 250 1.73 -9.59 -9.91
N SER A 251 1.08 -8.97 -8.91
CA SER A 251 1.10 -9.44 -7.52
C SER A 251 0.47 -10.83 -7.40
N ALA A 252 -0.70 -11.05 -8.01
CA ALA A 252 -1.36 -12.36 -8.00
C ALA A 252 -0.50 -13.45 -8.65
N ILE A 253 0.13 -13.16 -9.80
CA ILE A 253 1.03 -14.10 -10.48
C ILE A 253 2.25 -14.42 -9.61
N CYS A 254 2.88 -13.40 -9.02
CA CYS A 254 4.05 -13.59 -8.18
C CYS A 254 3.71 -14.36 -6.89
N ALA A 255 2.51 -14.15 -6.34
CA ALA A 255 2.09 -14.84 -5.12
C ALA A 255 1.93 -16.35 -5.30
N LEU A 256 1.52 -16.78 -6.49
CA LEU A 256 1.45 -18.20 -6.84
C LEU A 256 2.84 -18.87 -6.96
N LEU A 257 3.91 -18.08 -6.99
CA LEU A 257 5.29 -18.55 -6.98
C LEU A 257 5.95 -18.44 -5.60
N ASP A 258 5.29 -17.80 -4.62
CA ASP A 258 5.85 -17.66 -3.28
C ASP A 258 6.05 -19.03 -2.60
N GLY A 259 7.17 -19.19 -1.90
CA GLY A 259 7.59 -20.46 -1.31
C GLY A 259 7.97 -21.57 -2.31
N LYS A 260 7.93 -21.31 -3.62
CA LYS A 260 8.30 -22.26 -4.69
C LYS A 260 9.60 -21.93 -5.41
N ILE A 261 10.14 -20.71 -5.23
CA ILE A 261 11.35 -20.19 -5.90
C ILE A 261 12.32 -19.51 -4.95
#